data_AF-A0AA37QP28-F1
#
_entry.id   AF-A0AA37QP28-F1
#
_cell.length_a   1.000
_cell.length_b   1.000
_cell.length_c   1.000
_cell.angle_alpha   90.00
_cell.angle_beta   90.00
_cell.angle_gamma   90.00
#
_symmetry.space_group_name_H-M   'P 1'
#
loop_
_entity.id
_entity.type
_entity.pdbx_description
1 polymer ?
#
loop_
_entity_poly.entity_id
_entity_poly.type
_entity_poly.pdbx_seq_one_letter_code
_entity_poly.pdbx_strand_id
1 'polypeptide(L)'
;MNRALLGEVSASLREVQYSFSDGNIDIFCVFDGEISEDDRESMSCVATEVTADFPNVTVQEHCLRIDVPDPVPNLPGRVTVFARKE
;
A
#
# COMPACT_ATOMS: atom_id res chain seq x y z
N MET A 1 7.89 2.03 17.35
CA MET A 1 7.50 1.23 16.16
C MET A 1 6.40 1.99 15.43
N ASN A 2 6.40 1.98 14.09
CA ASN A 2 5.55 2.77 13.18
C ASN A 2 5.98 4.22 12.87
N ARG A 3 7.22 4.41 12.39
CA ARG A 3 7.66 5.67 11.74
C ARG A 3 8.16 5.49 10.29
N ALA A 4 8.33 4.25 9.83
CA ALA A 4 8.77 3.96 8.45
C ALA A 4 7.68 4.33 7.43
N LEU A 5 6.43 3.93 7.70
CA LEU A 5 5.28 4.14 6.82
C LEU A 5 4.80 5.59 6.63
N LEU A 6 5.45 6.61 7.19
CA LEU A 6 5.00 8.02 7.06
C LEU A 6 6.09 8.96 6.53
N GLY A 7 7.37 8.54 6.57
CA GLY A 7 8.47 9.33 6.04
C GLY A 7 8.72 9.11 4.55
N GLU A 8 8.30 7.95 4.03
CA GLU A 8 8.51 7.50 2.65
C GLU A 8 7.21 7.55 1.82
N VAL A 9 6.14 8.08 2.41
CA VAL A 9 4.87 8.21 1.72
C VAL A 9 4.90 9.49 0.90
N SER A 10 5.13 9.34 -0.41
CA SER A 10 4.99 10.41 -1.39
C SER A 10 3.67 11.15 -1.19
N ALA A 11 3.66 12.47 -1.42
CA ALA A 11 2.45 13.29 -1.33
C ALA A 11 1.31 12.77 -2.22
N SER A 12 1.64 11.97 -3.23
CA SER A 12 0.70 11.30 -4.12
C SER A 12 -0.03 10.12 -3.48
N LEU A 13 0.46 9.49 -2.40
CA LEU A 13 -0.25 8.36 -1.82
C LEU A 13 -1.55 8.80 -1.14
N ARG A 14 -2.66 8.26 -1.63
CA ARG A 14 -4.02 8.51 -1.13
C ARG A 14 -4.39 7.52 -0.05
N GLU A 15 -4.16 6.24 -0.29
CA GLU A 15 -4.63 5.17 0.59
C GLU A 15 -3.73 3.95 0.52
N VAL A 16 -3.55 3.26 1.65
CA VAL A 16 -2.96 1.92 1.70
C VAL A 16 -3.99 0.98 2.31
N GLN A 17 -4.31 -0.06 1.56
CA GLN A 17 -5.16 -1.15 2.00
C GLN A 17 -4.35 -2.44 1.98
N TYR A 18 -4.74 -3.42 2.78
CA TYR A 18 -4.27 -4.79 2.60
C TYR A 18 -5.44 -5.76 2.59
N SER A 19 -5.29 -6.88 1.91
CA SER A 19 -6.15 -8.05 2.07
C SER A 19 -5.32 -9.26 2.45
N PHE A 20 -5.90 -10.11 3.28
CA PHE A 20 -5.33 -11.40 3.61
C PHE A 20 -6.21 -12.50 3.01
N SER A 21 -5.62 -13.43 2.29
CA SER A 21 -6.33 -14.56 1.69
C SER A 21 -5.41 -15.77 1.57
N ASP A 22 -5.79 -16.87 2.19
CA ASP A 22 -5.12 -18.18 2.08
C ASP A 22 -3.58 -18.12 2.21
N GLY A 23 -3.08 -17.41 3.23
CA GLY A 23 -1.63 -17.28 3.46
C GLY A 23 -0.92 -16.30 2.51
N ASN A 24 -1.65 -15.43 1.81
CA ASN A 24 -1.10 -14.32 1.03
C ASN A 24 -1.59 -12.99 1.61
N ILE A 25 -0.69 -12.01 1.66
CA ILE A 25 -0.97 -10.61 2.00
C ILE A 25 -0.79 -9.80 0.72
N ASP A 26 -1.87 -9.23 0.20
CA ASP A 26 -1.81 -8.24 -0.86
C ASP A 26 -1.88 -6.85 -0.25
N ILE A 27 -0.87 -6.02 -0.51
CA ILE A 27 -0.80 -4.62 -0.09
C ILE A 27 -1.14 -3.76 -1.31
N PHE A 28 -2.22 -2.99 -1.25
CA PHE A 28 -2.66 -2.08 -2.30
C PHE A 28 -2.32 -0.65 -1.90
N CYS A 29 -1.43 -0.03 -2.66
CA CYS A 29 -0.97 1.35 -2.46
C CYS A 29 -1.57 2.20 -3.58
N VAL A 30 -2.46 3.11 -3.20
CA VAL A 30 -3.27 3.90 -4.13
C VAL A 30 -2.71 5.31 -4.21
N PHE A 31 -2.32 5.72 -5.42
CA PHE A 31 -1.69 7.01 -5.69
C PHE A 31 -2.59 7.94 -6.51
N ASP A 32 -2.47 9.24 -6.25
CA ASP A 32 -2.95 10.38 -7.01
C ASP A 32 -1.81 10.87 -7.93
N GLY A 33 -2.02 10.80 -9.23
CA GLY A 33 -1.02 11.15 -10.23
C GLY A 33 -0.12 9.98 -10.64
N GLU A 34 0.95 10.32 -11.36
CA GLU A 34 1.90 9.34 -11.87
C GLU A 34 2.63 8.63 -10.74
N ILE A 35 2.70 7.29 -10.82
CA ILE A 35 3.47 6.47 -9.89
C ILE A 35 4.91 6.47 -10.39
N SER A 36 5.80 7.08 -9.61
CA SER A 36 7.22 7.16 -9.93
C SER A 36 7.93 5.82 -9.69
N GLU A 37 9.18 5.72 -10.13
CA GLU A 37 10.03 4.58 -9.77
C GLU A 37 10.32 4.57 -8.27
N ASP A 38 10.58 5.74 -7.67
CA ASP A 38 10.79 5.92 -6.23
C ASP A 38 9.59 5.44 -5.39
N ASP A 39 8.36 5.73 -5.84
CA ASP A 39 7.14 5.23 -5.20
C ASP A 39 7.11 3.69 -5.20
N ARG A 40 7.50 3.06 -6.31
CA ARG A 40 7.54 1.59 -6.42
C ARG A 40 8.64 0.99 -5.55
N GLU A 41 9.84 1.59 -5.55
CA GLU A 41 10.95 1.14 -4.71
C GLU A 41 10.58 1.21 -3.22
N SER A 42 9.94 2.30 -2.81
CA SER A 42 9.41 2.50 -1.45
C SER A 42 8.41 1.39 -1.08
N MET A 43 7.42 1.13 -1.94
CA MET A 43 6.42 0.09 -1.66
C MET A 43 7.03 -1.32 -1.65
N SER A 44 8.06 -1.57 -2.47
CA SER A 44 8.78 -2.84 -2.47
C SER A 44 9.61 -3.04 -1.19
N CYS A 45 10.20 -1.96 -0.67
CA CYS A 45 10.87 -1.97 0.62
C CYS A 45 9.89 -2.33 1.74
N VAL A 46 8.71 -1.71 1.77
CA VAL A 46 7.64 -2.04 2.72
C VAL A 46 7.22 -3.50 2.59
N ALA A 47 6.99 -4.02 1.38
CA ALA A 47 6.62 -5.42 1.18
C ALA A 47 7.70 -6.37 1.70
N THR A 48 8.97 -6.04 1.49
CA THR A 48 10.11 -6.82 2.00
C THR A 48 10.16 -6.81 3.53
N GLU A 49 9.92 -5.67 4.18
CA GLU A 49 9.85 -5.58 5.65
C GLU A 49 8.70 -6.43 6.21
N VAL A 50 7.52 -6.37 5.58
CA VAL A 50 6.37 -7.20 5.98
C VAL A 50 6.67 -8.69 5.77
N THR A 51 7.30 -9.06 4.66
CA THR A 51 7.69 -10.44 4.39
C THR A 51 8.65 -10.98 5.45
N ALA A 52 9.56 -10.14 5.94
CA ALA A 52 10.50 -10.52 7.00
C ALA A 52 9.81 -10.78 8.34
N ASP A 53 8.74 -10.04 8.66
CA ASP A 53 7.93 -10.25 9.87
C ASP A 53 7.02 -11.49 9.74
N PHE A 54 6.60 -11.81 8.51
CA PHE A 54 5.72 -12.94 8.19
C PHE A 54 6.34 -13.91 7.17
N PRO A 55 7.37 -14.68 7.52
CA PRO A 55 8.09 -15.54 6.57
C PRO A 55 7.28 -16.72 6.00
N ASN A 56 6.10 -16.99 6.57
CA ASN A 56 5.21 -18.09 6.12
C ASN A 56 4.08 -17.61 5.21
N VAL A 57 4.04 -16.32 4.87
CA VAL A 57 3.03 -15.75 3.98
C VAL A 57 3.71 -15.09 2.79
N THR A 58 3.09 -15.17 1.61
CA THR A 58 3.57 -14.40 0.46
C THR A 58 3.04 -12.98 0.60
N VAL A 59 3.91 -11.99 0.53
CA VAL A 59 3.50 -10.58 0.48
C VAL A 59 3.66 -10.09 -0.95
N GLN A 60 2.65 -9.40 -1.47
CA GLN A 60 2.68 -8.78 -2.78
C GLN A 60 2.20 -7.33 -2.70
N GLU A 61 2.99 -6.39 -3.18
CA GLU A 61 2.62 -5.00 -3.34
C GLU A 61 1.98 -4.74 -4.71
N HIS A 62 0.93 -3.91 -4.69
CA HIS A 62 0.20 -3.47 -5.87
C HIS A 62 0.11 -1.96 -5.84
N CYS A 63 0.86 -1.30 -6.73
CA CYS A 63 0.77 0.15 -6.90
C CYS A 63 -0.35 0.46 -7.90
N LEU A 64 -1.41 1.09 -7.41
CA LEU A 64 -2.61 1.44 -8.18
C LEU A 64 -2.68 2.96 -8.33
N ARG A 65 -3.03 3.45 -9.52
CA ARG A 65 -3.29 4.87 -9.75
C ARG A 65 -4.78 5.12 -9.80
N ILE A 66 -5.28 5.96 -8.89
CA ILE A 66 -6.67 6.42 -8.83
C ILE A 66 -6.63 7.92 -8.54
N ASP A 67 -6.67 8.70 -9.62
CA ASP A 67 -6.61 10.17 -9.54
C ASP A 67 -7.91 10.74 -8.95
N VAL A 68 -7.81 11.83 -8.20
CA VAL A 68 -8.99 12.62 -7.79
C VAL A 68 -9.74 13.10 -9.05
N PRO A 69 -11.09 13.05 -9.09
CA PRO A 69 -12.02 12.82 -7.98
C PRO A 69 -12.51 11.36 -7.83
N ASP A 70 -11.89 10.39 -8.50
CA ASP A 70 -12.36 9.01 -8.42
C ASP A 70 -12.17 8.45 -6.99
N PRO A 71 -13.20 7.84 -6.40
CA PRO A 71 -13.11 7.28 -5.07
C PRO A 71 -12.30 5.99 -5.08
N VAL A 72 -11.48 5.79 -4.07
CA VAL A 72 -10.77 4.52 -3.87
C VAL A 72 -11.80 3.43 -3.55
N PRO A 73 -11.85 2.32 -4.31
CA PRO A 73 -12.84 1.27 -4.07
C PRO A 73 -12.58 0.59 -2.72
N ASN A 74 -13.58 0.61 -1.86
CA ASN A 74 -13.58 -0.16 -0.62
C ASN A 74 -14.19 -1.55 -0.89
N LEU A 75 -13.32 -2.50 -1.24
CA LEU A 75 -13.75 -3.86 -1.54
C LEU A 75 -13.86 -4.70 -0.24
N PRO A 76 -14.88 -5.59 -0.14
CA PRO A 76 -15.01 -6.46 1.01
C PRO A 76 -13.77 -7.35 1.17
N GLY A 77 -13.23 -7.42 2.39
CA GLY A 77 -12.01 -8.16 2.70
C GLY A 77 -10.71 -7.34 2.57
N ARG A 78 -10.80 -6.08 2.14
CA ARG A 78 -9.70 -5.12 2.24
C ARG A 78 -9.81 -4.32 3.54
N VAL A 79 -8.67 -4.08 4.17
CA VAL A 79 -8.55 -3.31 5.40
C VAL A 79 -7.65 -2.11 5.12
N THR A 80 -8.19 -0.90 5.27
CA THR A 80 -7.43 0.35 5.13
C THR A 80 -6.56 0.58 6.36
N VAL A 81 -5.25 0.68 6.17
CA VAL A 81 -4.26 0.99 7.24
C VAL A 81 -3.79 2.43 7.23
N PHE A 82 -3.89 3.08 6.07
CA PHE A 82 -3.59 4.48 5.88
C PHE A 82 -4.59 5.07 4.90
N ALA A 83 -5.16 6.22 5.24
CA ALA A 83 -5.90 7.06 4.31
C ALA A 83 -5.48 8.50 4.55
N ARG A 84 -5.09 9.19 3.48
CA ARG A 84 -4.80 10.62 3.53
C ARG A 84 -6.10 11.34 3.90
N LYS A 85 -6.04 12.19 4.93
CA LYS A 85 -7.12 13.13 5.20
C LYS A 85 -7.07 14.20 4.11
N GLU A 86 -8.01 14.14 3.18
CA GLU A 86 -8.33 15.23 2.25
C GLU A 86 -8.92 16.44 3.01
#